data_AF-A0A2V5WFQ7-F1
#
_entry.id   AF-A0A2V5WFQ7-F1
#
_cell.length_a   1.000
_cell.length_b   1.000
_cell.length_c   1.000
_cell.angle_alpha   90.00
_cell.angle_beta   90.00
_cell.angle_gamma   90.00
#
_symmetry.space_group_name_H-M   'P 1'
#
loop_
_entity.id
_entity.type
_entity.pdbx_description
1 polymer ?
#
loop_
_entity_poly.entity_id
_entity_poly.type
_entity_poly.pdbx_seq_one_letter_code
_entity_poly.pdbx_strand_id
1 'polypeptide(L)'
;MPRFRAWLSRFVGLFQKKKRDEQMSAEMQTHLEFLTQRKIDEGMDPAAARTAARREFGGLEQIKEAAREQRVWLSADQFWQDLRFGARMLRRTPGFSALAILCLTLGIGTNAAVFSWIEGILIRPYPLVAHQDRMFALNATTRGAPGYTGLSYPEFLDLSSIGSWARP
;
A
#
# COMPACT_ATOMS: atom_id res chain seq x y z
N MET A 1 -5.82 -3.90 11.35
CA MET A 1 -5.35 -3.55 9.98
C MET A 1 -5.90 -4.52 8.91
N PRO A 2 -7.20 -4.51 8.56
CA PRO A 2 -7.76 -5.44 7.56
C PRO A 2 -7.64 -4.96 6.10
N ARG A 3 -7.42 -3.67 5.85
CA ARG A 3 -7.43 -3.07 4.50
C ARG A 3 -6.21 -3.46 3.63
N PHE A 4 -5.07 -3.73 4.26
CA PHE A 4 -3.81 -4.06 3.56
C PHE A 4 -3.83 -5.47 2.96
N ARG A 5 -4.43 -6.44 3.67
CA ARG A 5 -4.58 -7.83 3.17
C ARG A 5 -5.53 -7.91 1.97
N ALA A 6 -6.58 -7.08 1.95
CA ALA A 6 -7.49 -6.98 0.81
C ALA A 6 -6.84 -6.32 -0.43
N TRP A 7 -5.89 -5.42 -0.21
CA TRP A 7 -5.11 -4.79 -1.28
C TRP A 7 -4.06 -5.75 -1.85
N LEU A 8 -3.38 -6.51 -1.00
CA LEU A 8 -2.43 -7.56 -1.39
C LEU A 8 -3.12 -8.73 -2.12
N SER A 9 -4.30 -9.18 -1.66
CA SER A 9 -5.02 -10.26 -2.35
C SER A 9 -5.52 -9.84 -3.75
N ARG A 10 -5.84 -8.56 -3.94
CA ARG A 10 -6.13 -7.98 -5.26
C ARG A 10 -4.90 -7.97 -6.16
N PHE A 11 -3.73 -7.65 -5.62
CA PHE A 11 -2.46 -7.72 -6.34
C PHE A 11 -2.08 -9.15 -6.74
N VAL A 12 -2.26 -10.12 -5.84
CA VAL A 12 -1.99 -11.56 -6.12
C VAL A 12 -3.02 -12.15 -7.08
N GLY A 13 -4.27 -11.67 -7.07
CA GLY A 13 -5.33 -12.04 -8.01
C GLY A 13 -4.99 -11.72 -9.48
N LEU A 14 -4.08 -10.77 -9.72
CA LEU A 14 -3.59 -10.43 -11.06
C LEU A 14 -2.63 -11.48 -11.64
N PHE A 15 -1.88 -12.19 -10.77
CA PHE A 15 -0.97 -13.25 -11.18
C PHE A 15 -1.65 -14.63 -11.34
N GLN A 16 -2.86 -14.81 -10.82
CA GLN A 16 -3.63 -16.06 -10.92
C GLN A 16 -4.54 -16.15 -12.16
N LYS A 17 -4.47 -15.17 -13.06
CA LYS A 17 -5.32 -15.09 -14.26
C LYS A 17 -5.30 -16.38 -15.09
N LYS A 18 -4.10 -16.94 -15.30
CA LYS A 18 -3.90 -18.17 -16.10
C LYS A 18 -4.59 -19.40 -15.50
N LYS A 19 -4.51 -19.59 -14.17
CA LYS A 19 -5.15 -20.72 -13.48
C LYS A 19 -6.68 -20.60 -13.50
N ARG A 20 -7.19 -19.38 -13.44
CA ARG A 20 -8.63 -19.09 -13.53
C ARG A 20 -9.20 -19.37 -14.92
N ASP A 21 -8.42 -19.13 -15.96
CA ASP A 21 -8.79 -19.41 -17.36
C ASP A 21 -8.87 -20.91 -17.64
N GLU A 22 -7.88 -21.67 -17.16
CA GLU A 22 -7.86 -23.13 -17.27
C GLU A 22 -9.04 -23.76 -16.52
N GLN A 23 -9.35 -23.27 -15.31
CA GLN A 23 -10.50 -23.75 -14.53
C GLN A 23 -11.83 -23.41 -15.19
N MET A 24 -11.96 -22.21 -15.78
CA MET A 24 -13.15 -21.82 -16.53
C MET A 24 -13.36 -22.71 -17.77
N SER A 25 -12.29 -23.00 -18.50
CA SER A 25 -12.33 -23.85 -19.69
C SER A 25 -12.82 -25.26 -19.39
N ALA A 26 -12.41 -25.81 -18.24
CA ALA A 26 -12.88 -27.10 -17.76
C ALA A 26 -14.37 -27.08 -17.39
N GLU A 27 -14.82 -26.05 -16.66
CA GLU A 27 -16.22 -25.91 -16.24
C GLU A 27 -17.17 -25.74 -17.45
N MET A 28 -16.75 -24.99 -18.46
CA MET A 28 -17.49 -24.82 -19.72
C MET A 28 -17.68 -26.15 -20.47
N GLN A 29 -16.65 -26.99 -20.52
CA GLN A 29 -16.74 -28.30 -21.17
C GLN A 29 -17.76 -29.21 -20.47
N THR A 30 -17.72 -29.27 -19.14
CA THR A 30 -18.69 -30.05 -18.35
C THR A 30 -20.12 -29.58 -18.58
N HIS A 31 -20.35 -28.28 -18.68
CA HIS A 31 -21.69 -27.75 -18.91
C HIS A 31 -22.22 -28.08 -20.32
N LEU A 32 -21.33 -28.05 -21.32
CA LEU A 32 -21.66 -28.39 -22.70
C LEU A 32 -21.98 -29.89 -22.85
N GLU A 33 -21.26 -30.75 -22.13
CA GLU A 33 -21.56 -32.19 -22.03
C GLU A 33 -22.92 -32.44 -21.41
N PHE A 34 -23.26 -31.74 -20.33
CA PHE A 34 -24.56 -31.86 -19.67
C PHE A 34 -25.72 -31.47 -20.59
N LEU A 35 -25.61 -30.35 -21.31
CA LEU A 35 -26.62 -29.91 -22.29
C LEU A 35 -26.75 -30.89 -23.46
N THR A 36 -25.63 -31.46 -23.89
CA THR A 36 -25.62 -32.48 -24.95
C THR A 36 -26.38 -33.72 -24.49
N GLN A 37 -26.10 -34.21 -23.29
CA GLN A 37 -26.74 -35.41 -22.74
C GLN A 37 -28.25 -35.20 -22.58
N ARG A 38 -28.67 -34.04 -22.06
CA ARG A 38 -30.09 -33.71 -21.91
C ARG A 38 -30.84 -33.75 -23.24
N LYS A 39 -30.23 -33.28 -24.32
CA LYS A 39 -30.85 -33.32 -25.66
C LYS A 39 -30.89 -34.72 -26.26
N ILE A 40 -29.92 -35.58 -25.92
CA ILE A 40 -29.96 -37.00 -26.27
C ILE A 40 -31.11 -37.69 -25.51
N ASP A 41 -31.27 -37.38 -24.22
CA ASP A 41 -32.35 -37.93 -23.39
C ASP A 41 -33.74 -37.44 -23.85
N GLU A 42 -33.82 -36.23 -24.42
CA GLU A 42 -35.01 -35.68 -25.12
C GLU A 42 -35.26 -36.34 -26.51
N GLY A 43 -34.42 -37.30 -26.92
CA GLY A 43 -34.60 -38.11 -28.14
C GLY A 43 -33.87 -37.60 -29.38
N MET A 44 -32.95 -36.65 -29.24
CA MET A 44 -32.20 -36.07 -30.35
C MET A 44 -30.97 -36.93 -30.70
N ASP A 45 -30.66 -37.06 -31.99
CA ASP A 45 -29.46 -37.77 -32.45
C ASP A 45 -28.18 -37.16 -31.84
N PRO A 46 -27.18 -37.95 -31.40
CA PRO A 46 -26.00 -37.45 -30.69
C PRO A 46 -25.19 -36.38 -31.45
N ALA A 47 -25.14 -36.44 -32.78
CA ALA A 47 -24.44 -35.44 -33.59
C ALA A 47 -25.23 -34.12 -33.67
N ALA A 48 -26.56 -34.21 -33.76
CA ALA A 48 -27.46 -33.07 -33.73
C ALA A 48 -27.52 -32.42 -32.34
N ALA A 49 -27.55 -33.22 -31.28
CA ALA A 49 -27.58 -32.79 -29.88
C ALA A 49 -26.36 -31.94 -29.49
N ARG A 50 -25.14 -32.36 -29.88
CA ARG A 50 -23.91 -31.58 -29.66
C ARG A 50 -23.94 -30.23 -30.35
N THR A 51 -24.47 -30.18 -31.56
CA THR A 51 -24.55 -28.95 -32.36
C THR A 51 -25.60 -28.00 -31.77
N ALA A 52 -26.72 -28.54 -31.31
CA ALA A 52 -27.78 -27.80 -30.63
C ALA A 52 -27.34 -27.28 -29.26
N ALA A 53 -26.56 -28.04 -28.50
CA ALA A 53 -25.98 -27.64 -27.22
C ALA A 53 -24.94 -26.50 -27.41
N ARG A 54 -24.07 -26.59 -28.42
CA ARG A 54 -23.11 -25.53 -28.76
C ARG A 54 -23.78 -24.20 -29.12
N ARG A 55 -24.87 -24.25 -29.88
CA ARG A 55 -25.63 -23.04 -30.27
C ARG A 55 -26.30 -22.36 -29.08
N GLU A 56 -26.84 -23.15 -28.16
CA GLU A 56 -27.49 -22.65 -26.95
C GLU A 56 -26.47 -22.11 -25.94
N PHE A 57 -25.35 -22.80 -25.76
CA PHE A 57 -24.26 -22.38 -24.87
C PHE A 57 -23.56 -21.09 -25.37
N GLY A 58 -23.24 -21.02 -26.67
CA GLY A 58 -22.57 -19.87 -27.26
C GLY A 58 -23.35 -18.56 -27.16
N GLY A 59 -24.68 -18.62 -27.26
CA GLY A 59 -25.53 -17.43 -27.11
C GLY A 59 -25.57 -16.89 -25.68
N LEU A 60 -25.52 -17.77 -24.67
CA LEU A 60 -25.58 -17.36 -23.26
C LEU A 60 -24.23 -16.86 -22.74
N GLU A 61 -23.13 -17.48 -23.17
CA GLU A 61 -21.78 -17.07 -22.80
C GLU A 61 -21.40 -15.73 -23.42
N GLN A 62 -21.78 -15.45 -24.66
CA GLN A 62 -21.48 -14.17 -25.32
C GLN A 62 -22.12 -12.98 -24.58
N ILE A 63 -23.33 -13.16 -24.02
CA ILE A 63 -24.02 -12.13 -23.22
C ILE A 63 -23.35 -11.95 -21.85
N LYS A 64 -22.90 -13.06 -21.22
CA LYS A 64 -22.17 -13.01 -19.94
C LYS A 64 -20.77 -12.44 -20.09
N GLU A 65 -20.04 -12.78 -21.15
CA GLU A 65 -18.70 -12.27 -21.46
C GLU A 65 -18.72 -10.77 -21.69
N ALA A 66 -19.68 -10.27 -22.50
CA ALA A 66 -19.86 -8.83 -22.70
C ALA A 66 -20.10 -8.07 -21.37
N ALA A 67 -20.84 -8.67 -20.44
CA ALA A 67 -21.06 -8.11 -19.10
C ALA A 67 -19.85 -8.28 -18.15
N ARG A 68 -19.01 -9.30 -18.37
CA ARG A 68 -17.85 -9.65 -17.51
C ARG A 68 -16.60 -8.87 -17.90
N GLU A 69 -16.40 -8.59 -19.19
CA GLU A 69 -15.33 -7.73 -19.70
C GLU A 69 -15.40 -6.32 -19.11
N GLN A 70 -16.62 -5.78 -18.91
CA GLN A 70 -16.80 -4.47 -18.30
C GLN A 70 -16.39 -4.38 -16.82
N ARG A 71 -16.42 -5.49 -16.05
CA ARG A 71 -16.49 -5.40 -14.57
C ARG A 71 -15.20 -5.75 -13.82
N VAL A 72 -14.27 -6.53 -14.41
CA VAL A 72 -13.15 -7.10 -13.61
C VAL A 72 -11.76 -6.90 -14.23
N TRP A 73 -11.65 -6.63 -15.53
CA TRP A 73 -10.35 -6.66 -16.24
C TRP A 73 -9.82 -5.30 -16.73
N LEU A 74 -10.68 -4.27 -16.76
CA LEU A 74 -10.32 -2.92 -17.22
C LEU A 74 -9.26 -2.22 -16.34
N SER A 75 -8.89 -2.76 -15.18
CA SER A 75 -8.12 -2.01 -14.19
C SER A 75 -6.63 -2.29 -14.19
N ALA A 76 -6.17 -3.50 -14.51
CA ALA A 76 -4.82 -3.91 -14.16
C ALA A 76 -3.91 -4.17 -15.36
N ASP A 77 -4.40 -4.91 -16.37
CA ASP A 77 -3.65 -5.03 -17.64
C ASP A 77 -3.59 -3.68 -18.34
N GLN A 78 -4.69 -2.93 -18.31
CA GLN A 78 -4.76 -1.59 -18.87
C GLN A 78 -3.83 -0.62 -18.12
N PHE A 79 -3.79 -0.71 -16.79
CA PHE A 79 -2.84 0.06 -15.98
C PHE A 79 -1.37 -0.32 -16.27
N TRP A 80 -1.08 -1.60 -16.47
CA TRP A 80 0.27 -2.04 -16.86
C TRP A 80 0.66 -1.60 -18.27
N GLN A 81 -0.29 -1.62 -19.22
CA GLN A 81 -0.10 -1.09 -20.56
C GLN A 81 0.14 0.41 -20.53
N ASP A 82 -0.66 1.17 -19.79
CA ASP A 82 -0.52 2.61 -19.64
C ASP A 82 0.81 2.97 -18.96
N LEU A 83 1.23 2.21 -17.95
CA LEU A 83 2.53 2.40 -17.29
C LEU A 83 3.70 2.12 -18.24
N ARG A 84 3.63 1.02 -19.01
CA ARG A 84 4.67 0.67 -20.00
C ARG A 84 4.70 1.69 -21.15
N PHE A 85 3.54 2.15 -21.58
CA PHE A 85 3.41 3.17 -22.61
C PHE A 85 3.96 4.51 -22.12
N GLY A 86 3.59 4.93 -20.91
CA GLY A 86 4.14 6.10 -20.23
C GLY A 86 5.66 6.02 -20.11
N ALA A 87 6.20 4.92 -19.60
CA ALA A 87 7.65 4.72 -19.50
C ALA A 87 8.37 4.78 -20.87
N ARG A 88 7.77 4.23 -21.93
CA ARG A 88 8.30 4.34 -23.30
C ARG A 88 8.26 5.78 -23.80
N MET A 89 7.21 6.53 -23.47
CA MET A 89 7.07 7.94 -23.81
C MET A 89 8.09 8.80 -23.07
N LEU A 90 8.32 8.55 -21.77
CA LEU A 90 9.38 9.19 -21.01
C LEU A 90 10.78 8.97 -21.62
N ARG A 91 11.06 7.78 -22.16
CA ARG A 91 12.32 7.48 -22.87
C ARG A 91 12.42 8.14 -24.25
N ARG A 92 11.29 8.47 -24.88
CA ARG A 92 11.25 9.13 -26.19
C ARG A 92 11.56 10.63 -26.09
N THR A 93 11.23 11.26 -24.96
CA THR A 93 11.53 12.68 -24.67
C THR A 93 12.41 12.82 -23.43
N PRO A 94 13.70 12.45 -23.50
CA PRO A 94 14.56 12.36 -22.32
C PRO A 94 14.79 13.70 -21.62
N GLY A 95 14.78 14.83 -22.34
CA GLY A 95 15.00 16.16 -21.76
C GLY A 95 13.92 16.58 -20.76
N PHE A 96 12.64 16.46 -21.16
CA PHE A 96 11.50 16.77 -20.28
C PHE A 96 11.42 15.80 -19.10
N SER A 97 11.62 14.50 -19.38
CA SER A 97 11.62 13.46 -18.34
C SER A 97 12.71 13.69 -17.30
N ALA A 98 13.92 14.06 -17.71
CA ALA A 98 15.02 14.35 -16.79
C ALA A 98 14.71 15.53 -15.88
N LEU A 99 14.18 16.63 -16.43
CA LEU A 99 13.75 17.80 -15.64
C LEU A 99 12.62 17.45 -14.67
N ALA A 100 11.62 16.69 -15.12
CA ALA A 100 10.53 16.24 -14.28
C ALA A 100 11.02 15.35 -13.13
N ILE A 101 11.89 14.37 -13.42
CA ILE A 101 12.50 13.51 -12.41
C ILE A 101 13.34 14.31 -11.43
N LEU A 102 14.14 15.27 -11.91
CA LEU A 102 15.01 16.10 -11.08
C LEU A 102 14.18 16.98 -10.15
N CYS A 103 13.12 17.61 -10.65
CA CYS A 103 12.21 18.42 -9.85
C CYS A 103 11.47 17.58 -8.80
N LEU A 104 10.99 16.40 -9.19
CA LEU A 104 10.30 15.47 -8.28
C LEU A 104 11.25 14.96 -7.18
N THR A 105 12.47 14.61 -7.57
CA THR A 105 13.52 14.16 -6.65
C THR A 105 13.90 15.27 -5.69
N LEU A 106 14.05 16.51 -6.17
CA LEU A 106 14.34 17.65 -5.32
C LEU A 106 13.18 17.92 -4.35
N GLY A 107 11.94 17.97 -4.82
CA GLY A 107 10.78 18.23 -3.98
C GLY A 107 10.61 17.18 -2.88
N ILE A 108 10.72 15.89 -3.24
CA ILE A 108 10.60 14.79 -2.28
C ILE A 108 11.82 14.76 -1.34
N GLY A 109 13.03 14.88 -1.88
CA GLY A 109 14.28 14.81 -1.14
C GLY A 109 14.45 15.98 -0.17
N THR A 110 14.11 17.20 -0.58
CA THR A 110 14.14 18.39 0.28
C THR A 110 13.13 18.25 1.41
N ASN A 111 11.89 17.84 1.12
CA ASN A 111 10.91 17.62 2.19
C ASN A 111 11.39 16.55 3.18
N ALA A 112 11.88 15.41 2.68
CA ALA A 112 12.43 14.35 3.54
C ALA A 112 13.65 14.82 4.36
N ALA A 113 14.55 15.62 3.76
CA ALA A 113 15.71 16.16 4.44
C ALA A 113 15.34 17.15 5.54
N VAL A 114 14.38 18.05 5.27
CA VAL A 114 13.86 19.00 6.27
C VAL A 114 13.21 18.24 7.42
N PHE A 115 12.36 17.25 7.14
CA PHE A 115 11.76 16.43 8.19
C PHE A 115 12.80 15.63 8.97
N SER A 116 13.79 15.03 8.31
CA SER A 116 14.86 14.30 8.98
C SER A 116 15.74 15.21 9.85
N TRP A 117 15.98 16.44 9.40
CA TRP A 117 16.71 17.46 10.15
C TRP A 117 15.91 17.93 11.37
N ILE A 118 14.62 18.21 11.20
CA ILE A 118 13.70 18.54 12.30
C ILE A 118 13.61 17.38 13.28
N GLU A 119 13.49 16.14 12.82
CA GLU A 119 13.44 14.96 13.68
C GLU A 119 14.76 14.76 14.43
N GLY A 120 15.89 14.99 13.77
CA GLY A 120 17.22 14.90 14.37
C GLY A 120 17.51 15.97 15.43
N ILE A 121 16.93 17.16 15.30
CA ILE A 121 17.15 18.29 16.22
C ILE A 121 16.07 18.39 17.30
N LEU A 122 14.81 18.20 16.92
CA LEU A 122 13.64 18.48 17.76
C LEU A 122 13.05 17.22 18.40
N ILE A 123 13.17 16.05 17.75
CA ILE A 123 12.49 14.82 18.17
C ILE A 123 13.46 13.77 18.73
N ARG A 124 14.75 13.78 18.37
CA ARG A 124 15.73 12.94 19.05
C ARG A 124 15.92 13.45 20.48
N PRO A 125 15.52 12.67 21.50
CA PRO A 125 15.80 13.02 22.88
C PRO A 125 17.31 13.09 23.04
N TYR A 126 17.78 14.10 23.78
CA TYR A 126 19.17 14.13 24.26
C TYR A 126 19.56 12.72 24.74
N PRO A 127 20.67 12.14 24.26
CA PRO A 127 21.06 10.74 24.53
C PRO A 127 21.30 10.41 26.02
N LEU A 128 21.09 11.36 26.92
CA LEU A 128 21.19 11.20 28.37
C LEU A 128 19.84 11.23 29.12
N VAL A 129 18.69 11.41 28.44
CA VAL A 129 17.39 11.51 29.12
C VAL A 129 16.40 10.48 28.58
N ALA A 130 16.31 9.34 29.26
CA ALA A 130 15.43 8.21 28.91
C ALA A 130 13.92 8.50 29.11
N HIS A 131 13.57 9.53 29.89
CA HIS A 131 12.20 9.88 30.24
C HIS A 131 11.99 11.40 30.09
N GLN A 132 11.72 11.85 28.86
CA GLN A 132 11.47 13.28 28.59
C GLN A 132 10.23 13.82 29.32
N ASP A 133 9.27 12.95 29.64
CA ASP A 133 8.05 13.23 30.41
C ASP A 133 8.31 13.61 31.87
N ARG A 134 9.55 13.40 32.37
CA ARG A 134 9.95 13.66 33.76
C ARG A 134 11.03 14.73 33.90
N MET A 135 11.26 15.54 32.86
CA MET A 135 12.22 16.64 32.98
C MET A 135 11.67 17.78 33.83
N PHE A 136 12.42 18.15 34.87
CA PHE A 136 12.15 19.32 35.69
C PHE A 136 13.33 20.30 35.57
N ALA A 137 13.02 21.58 35.34
CA ALA A 137 14.01 22.65 35.34
C ALA A 137 14.16 23.22 36.75
N LEU A 138 15.30 23.00 37.39
CA LEU A 138 15.63 23.60 38.69
C LEU A 138 16.23 25.00 38.46
N ASN A 139 15.59 26.01 39.03
CA ASN A 139 16.08 27.38 38.99
C ASN A 139 16.37 27.85 40.42
N ALA A 140 17.53 28.47 40.64
CA ALA A 140 17.81 29.16 41.89
C ALA A 140 17.34 30.61 41.79
N THR A 141 16.87 31.15 42.91
CA THR A 141 16.58 32.59 43.03
C THR A 141 17.46 33.14 44.15
N THR A 142 18.23 34.18 43.84
CA THR A 142 19.06 34.86 44.83
C THR A 142 18.29 36.05 45.36
N ARG A 143 18.09 36.08 46.68
CA ARG A 143 17.35 37.16 47.34
C ARG A 143 18.03 38.50 47.08
N GLY A 144 17.34 39.41 46.40
CA GLY A 144 17.85 40.75 46.06
C GLY A 144 18.44 40.87 44.64
N ALA A 145 18.54 39.78 43.88
CA ALA A 145 18.91 39.82 42.47
C ALA A 145 17.67 39.61 41.58
N PRO A 146 17.40 40.47 40.58
CA PRO A 146 16.33 40.24 39.63
C PRO A 146 16.73 39.15 38.63
N GLY A 147 16.05 38.01 38.65
CA GLY A 147 16.18 36.94 37.66
C GLY A 147 16.39 35.55 38.26
N TYR A 148 16.27 34.54 37.39
CA TYR A 148 16.65 33.17 37.71
C TYR A 148 18.16 33.03 37.51
N THR A 149 18.88 32.65 38.55
CA THR A 149 20.28 32.24 38.42
C THR A 149 20.28 30.75 38.12
N GLY A 150 20.95 30.35 37.04
CA GLY A 150 21.14 28.94 36.72
C GLY A 150 21.83 28.25 37.89
N LEU A 151 21.27 27.11 38.33
CA LEU A 151 21.79 26.36 39.46
C LEU A 151 23.03 25.60 38.99
N SER A 152 24.19 25.91 39.55
CA SER A 152 25.44 25.26 39.15
C SER A 152 25.49 23.82 39.68
N TYR A 153 26.17 22.93 38.96
CA TYR A 153 26.27 21.52 39.38
C TYR A 153 26.82 21.32 40.82
N PRO A 154 27.82 22.10 41.29
CA PRO A 154 28.26 22.03 42.68
C PRO A 154 27.18 22.46 43.69
N GLU A 155 26.40 23.51 43.41
CA GLU A 155 25.29 23.94 44.27
C GLU A 155 24.18 22.89 44.34
N PHE A 156 23.94 22.18 43.24
CA PHE A 156 23.00 21.06 43.22
C PHE A 156 23.45 19.93 44.16
N LEU A 157 24.74 19.54 44.10
CA LEU A 157 25.28 18.51 44.98
C LEU A 157 25.19 18.93 46.46
N ASP A 158 25.48 20.20 46.76
CA ASP A 158 25.37 20.74 48.11
C ASP A 158 23.92 20.68 48.63
N LEU A 159 22.95 21.15 47.83
CA LEU A 159 21.52 21.05 48.13
C LEU A 159 21.04 19.59 48.31
N SER A 160 21.53 18.67 47.48
CA SER A 160 21.20 17.24 47.60
C SER A 160 21.81 16.58 48.85
N SER A 161 22.91 17.13 49.36
CA SER A 161 23.58 16.65 50.57
C SER A 161 22.89 17.14 51.85
N ILE A 162 22.30 18.34 51.80
CA ILE A 162 21.53 18.96 52.89
C ILE A 162 20.10 18.40 52.94
N GLY A 163 19.57 18.04 51.77
CA GLY A 163 18.22 17.53 51.59
C GLY A 163 18.10 16.02 51.82
N SER A 164 17.63 15.61 52.99
CA SER A 164 17.23 14.21 53.25
C SER A 164 16.07 13.68 52.38
N TRP A 165 15.56 14.49 51.44
CA TRP A 165 14.48 14.18 50.50
C TRP A 165 14.96 13.51 49.20
N ALA A 166 16.27 13.35 48.99
CA ALA A 166 16.86 12.78 47.77
C ALA A 166 17.38 11.33 47.92
N ARG A 167 17.20 10.69 49.07
CA ARG A 167 17.50 9.25 49.25
C ARG A 167 16.23 8.43 49.00
N PRO A 168 16.33 7.32 48.24
CA PRO A 168 15.18 6.57 47.73
C PRO A 168 14.27 6.00 48.82
#